data_AF-A0A482XKQ8-F1
#
_entry.id   AF-A0A482XKQ8-F1
#
_cell.length_a   1.000
_cell.length_b   1.000
_cell.length_c   1.000
_cell.angle_alpha   90.00
_cell.angle_beta   90.00
_cell.angle_gamma   90.00
#
_symmetry.space_group_name_H-M   'P 1'
#
loop_
_entity.id
_entity.type
_entity.pdbx_description
1 polymer ?
#
loop_
_entity_poly.entity_id
_entity_poly.type
_entity_poly.pdbx_seq_one_letter_code
_entity_poly.pdbx_strand_id
1 'polypeptide(L)'
;MHKLDLKLGISGDIGTETCTGHPGSWDNYDLDARTFSEWEIDLLTVSGCFANASMLQQGYRQFEEALNRTKRPIIYSIDWPLHDRNVNFSEVAAISQLWRVYHEVHDSFQSVMSVIDYVAAHPTIFRQFSGPGSWANLDVLAITGDSRLSLSQSKLQMAMWSIFPAPLLLTNNLKRMRKPLKDILIDRDVIAINQDFLGLPGKKMLNQDNLEVWIRKISPIHNKGSSGNTSYSFALVILNRELYGKPTAFKFTPKEFGMKHETGYQMKELFRKFEHNKHVMPNSTISVRVDASSVVFLKFELHSGRKEMEDRQIFGLASFFTQGDTGQLSESAIINKK
;
A
#
# COMPACT_ATOMS: atom_id res chain seq x y z
N MET A 1 -18.24 -12.89 -10.87
CA MET A 1 -16.87 -12.39 -10.67
C MET A 1 -15.84 -13.49 -10.88
N HIS A 2 -15.89 -14.61 -10.14
CA HIS A 2 -14.87 -15.67 -10.22
C HIS A 2 -14.65 -16.26 -11.62
N LYS A 3 -15.69 -16.37 -12.45
CA LYS A 3 -15.56 -16.80 -13.86
C LYS A 3 -14.68 -15.88 -14.73
N LEU A 4 -14.41 -14.66 -14.29
CA LEU A 4 -13.55 -13.67 -14.97
C LEU A 4 -12.16 -13.55 -14.31
N ASP A 5 -11.80 -14.48 -13.42
CA ASP A 5 -10.56 -14.42 -12.61
C ASP A 5 -10.47 -13.14 -11.74
N LEU A 6 -11.63 -12.65 -11.31
CA LEU A 6 -11.77 -11.50 -10.43
C LEU A 6 -12.38 -11.92 -9.10
N LYS A 7 -11.94 -11.26 -8.03
CA LYS A 7 -12.45 -11.42 -6.67
C LYS A 7 -13.67 -10.53 -6.41
N LEU A 8 -14.53 -10.93 -5.47
CA LEU A 8 -15.72 -10.17 -5.08
C LEU A 8 -15.60 -9.63 -3.64
N GLY A 9 -15.81 -8.33 -3.48
CA GLY A 9 -15.89 -7.68 -2.17
C GLY A 9 -17.32 -7.29 -1.80
N ILE A 10 -17.61 -7.25 -0.50
CA ILE A 10 -18.87 -6.74 0.06
C ILE A 10 -18.58 -5.82 1.27
N SER A 11 -19.58 -5.03 1.67
CA SER A 11 -19.50 -4.14 2.83
C SER A 11 -20.49 -4.55 3.93
N GLY A 12 -20.08 -4.39 5.18
CA GLY A 12 -20.90 -4.53 6.38
C GLY A 12 -20.57 -3.43 7.40
N ASP A 13 -21.16 -3.54 8.60
CA ASP A 13 -20.93 -2.60 9.71
C ASP A 13 -20.93 -3.35 11.05
N ILE A 14 -20.05 -2.98 11.98
CA ILE A 14 -20.01 -3.52 13.35
C ILE A 14 -21.21 -3.09 14.18
N GLY A 15 -21.82 -1.95 13.88
CA GLY A 15 -22.97 -1.43 14.60
C GLY A 15 -24.28 -2.13 14.29
N THR A 16 -25.35 -1.57 14.83
CA THR A 16 -26.73 -2.03 14.57
C THR A 16 -27.21 -1.67 13.17
N GLU A 17 -26.63 -0.63 12.57
CA GLU A 17 -26.96 -0.12 11.24
C GLU A 17 -25.68 0.28 10.50
N THR A 18 -25.70 0.21 9.18
CA THR A 18 -24.67 0.83 8.34
C THR A 18 -24.77 2.34 8.41
N CYS A 19 -23.73 3.06 8.01
CA CYS A 19 -23.74 4.53 7.94
C CYS A 19 -24.88 5.13 7.09
N THR A 20 -25.55 4.33 6.25
CA THR A 20 -26.68 4.74 5.42
C THR A 20 -28.04 4.17 5.88
N GLY A 21 -28.11 3.58 7.09
CA GLY A 21 -29.36 3.11 7.70
C GLY A 21 -29.83 1.73 7.23
N HIS A 22 -28.95 0.90 6.67
CA HIS A 22 -29.25 -0.50 6.36
C HIS A 22 -28.89 -1.40 7.56
N PRO A 23 -29.37 -2.66 7.64
CA PRO A 23 -29.01 -3.55 8.74
C PRO A 23 -27.49 -3.71 8.91
N GLY A 24 -27.00 -3.50 10.13
CA GLY A 24 -25.62 -3.81 10.53
C GLY A 24 -25.48 -5.23 11.09
N SER A 25 -24.25 -5.61 11.47
CA SER A 25 -23.91 -6.99 11.85
C SER A 25 -23.90 -7.25 13.36
N TRP A 26 -24.23 -6.25 14.19
CA TRP A 26 -24.29 -6.43 15.65
C TRP A 26 -25.19 -7.62 16.04
N ASP A 27 -24.73 -8.43 17.00
CA ASP A 27 -25.35 -9.71 17.42
C ASP A 27 -25.52 -10.79 16.33
N ASN A 28 -24.98 -10.58 15.12
CA ASN A 28 -25.14 -11.48 13.96
C ASN A 28 -23.83 -11.88 13.27
N TYR A 29 -22.65 -11.59 13.82
CA TYR A 29 -21.36 -11.83 13.17
C TYR A 29 -21.14 -13.27 12.67
N ASP A 30 -21.55 -14.28 13.44
CA ASP A 30 -21.44 -15.69 13.04
C ASP A 30 -22.41 -16.07 11.90
N LEU A 31 -23.58 -15.44 11.86
CA LEU A 31 -24.52 -15.63 10.76
C LEU A 31 -23.99 -14.96 9.49
N ASP A 32 -23.55 -13.71 9.60
CA ASP A 32 -23.06 -12.91 8.47
C ASP A 32 -21.76 -13.51 7.90
N ALA A 33 -20.83 -13.93 8.75
CA ALA A 33 -19.59 -14.59 8.31
C ALA A 33 -19.88 -15.88 7.51
N ARG A 34 -20.79 -16.73 8.00
CA ARG A 34 -21.22 -17.94 7.26
C ARG A 34 -21.87 -17.57 5.92
N THR A 35 -22.77 -16.59 5.93
CA THR A 35 -23.44 -16.12 4.72
C THR A 35 -22.44 -15.62 3.67
N PHE A 36 -21.47 -14.79 4.08
CA PHE A 36 -20.44 -14.28 3.16
C PHE A 36 -19.52 -15.39 2.66
N SER A 37 -19.21 -16.39 3.49
CA SER A 37 -18.46 -17.57 3.05
C SER A 37 -19.23 -18.40 2.02
N GLU A 38 -20.53 -18.63 2.25
CA GLU A 38 -21.42 -19.35 1.31
C GLU A 38 -21.58 -18.61 -0.03
N TRP A 39 -21.59 -17.27 0.00
CA TRP A 39 -21.59 -16.44 -1.21
C TRP A 39 -20.23 -16.32 -1.89
N GLU A 40 -19.21 -17.00 -1.35
CA GLU A 40 -17.85 -16.98 -1.84
C GLU A 40 -17.21 -15.58 -1.87
N ILE A 41 -17.52 -14.71 -0.92
CA ILE A 41 -16.89 -13.38 -0.81
C ILE A 41 -15.37 -13.52 -0.59
N ASP A 42 -14.57 -12.62 -1.17
CA ASP A 42 -13.11 -12.58 -1.00
C ASP A 42 -12.62 -11.41 -0.15
N LEU A 43 -13.43 -10.36 0.00
CA LEU A 43 -13.10 -9.15 0.76
C LEU A 43 -14.34 -8.64 1.48
N LEU A 44 -14.21 -8.39 2.78
CA LEU A 44 -15.23 -7.73 3.58
C LEU A 44 -14.68 -6.40 4.10
N THR A 45 -15.34 -5.30 3.73
CA THR A 45 -15.09 -3.99 4.34
C THR A 45 -16.11 -3.76 5.45
N VAL A 46 -15.66 -3.40 6.65
CA VAL A 46 -16.52 -3.20 7.81
C VAL A 46 -16.32 -1.83 8.41
N SER A 47 -17.40 -1.05 8.43
CA SER A 47 -17.47 0.26 9.08
C SER A 47 -17.88 0.13 10.56
N GLY A 48 -17.82 1.23 11.30
CA GLY A 48 -18.20 1.28 12.73
C GLY A 48 -19.28 2.31 13.03
N CYS A 49 -20.20 2.54 12.10
CA CYS A 49 -21.31 3.47 12.33
C CYS A 49 -22.32 2.85 13.30
N PHE A 50 -23.05 3.68 14.05
CA PHE A 50 -24.05 3.22 15.04
C PHE A 50 -23.51 2.19 16.06
N ALA A 51 -22.19 2.15 16.28
CA ALA A 51 -21.53 1.33 17.29
C ALA A 51 -21.08 2.20 18.47
N ASN A 52 -21.30 1.73 19.70
CA ASN A 52 -20.71 2.35 20.89
C ASN A 52 -19.27 1.85 21.13
N ALA A 53 -18.55 2.47 22.07
CA ALA A 53 -17.15 2.13 22.33
C ALA A 53 -16.92 0.65 22.68
N SER A 54 -17.84 0.02 23.43
CA SER A 54 -17.75 -1.40 23.76
C SER A 54 -17.94 -2.29 22.52
N MET A 55 -18.88 -1.93 21.65
CA MET A 55 -19.12 -2.62 20.38
C MET A 55 -17.90 -2.52 19.47
N LEU A 56 -17.28 -1.35 19.35
CA LEU A 56 -16.06 -1.18 18.55
C LEU A 56 -14.89 -2.02 19.11
N GLN A 57 -14.70 -2.03 20.43
CA GLN A 57 -13.59 -2.75 21.06
C GLN A 57 -13.66 -4.26 20.91
N GLN A 58 -14.87 -4.82 20.84
CA GLN A 58 -15.07 -6.27 20.80
C GLN A 58 -15.51 -6.77 19.42
N GLY A 59 -16.34 -6.01 18.71
CA GLY A 59 -17.04 -6.44 17.50
C GLY A 59 -16.10 -6.75 16.34
N TYR A 60 -15.08 -5.92 16.09
CA TYR A 60 -14.11 -6.20 15.03
C TYR A 60 -13.35 -7.52 15.25
N ARG A 61 -12.96 -7.81 16.50
CA ARG A 61 -12.33 -9.09 16.86
C ARG A 61 -13.30 -10.25 16.74
N GLN A 62 -14.51 -10.13 17.27
CA GLN A 62 -15.53 -11.17 17.20
C GLN A 62 -15.89 -11.51 15.74
N PHE A 63 -15.94 -10.50 14.87
CA PHE A 63 -16.21 -10.71 13.46
C PHE A 63 -15.03 -11.35 12.72
N GLU A 64 -13.78 -10.96 13.02
CA GLU A 64 -12.60 -11.67 12.52
C GLU A 64 -12.62 -13.15 12.92
N GLU A 65 -12.87 -13.45 14.19
CA GLU A 65 -12.94 -14.82 14.68
C GLU A 65 -14.06 -15.62 13.97
N ALA A 66 -15.22 -15.00 13.77
CA ALA A 66 -16.34 -15.60 13.04
C ALA A 66 -15.95 -15.90 11.57
N LEU A 67 -15.28 -14.97 10.88
CA LEU A 67 -14.77 -15.19 9.52
C LEU A 67 -13.77 -16.35 9.49
N ASN A 68 -12.83 -16.40 10.43
CA ASN A 68 -11.80 -17.44 10.50
C ASN A 68 -12.38 -18.84 10.78
N ARG A 69 -13.50 -18.93 11.54
CA ARG A 69 -14.23 -20.19 11.75
C ARG A 69 -14.79 -20.77 10.45
N THR A 70 -15.13 -19.94 9.47
CA THR A 70 -15.65 -20.40 8.16
C THR A 70 -14.62 -21.14 7.31
N LYS A 71 -13.32 -20.99 7.62
CA LYS A 71 -12.19 -21.54 6.85
C LYS A 71 -12.06 -21.03 5.42
N ARG A 72 -12.89 -20.09 4.98
CA ARG A 72 -12.71 -19.37 3.72
C ARG A 72 -11.78 -18.18 3.94
N PRO A 73 -10.69 -18.03 3.17
CA PRO A 73 -9.88 -16.82 3.20
C PRO A 73 -10.69 -15.61 2.71
N ILE A 74 -10.91 -14.63 3.60
CA ILE A 74 -11.59 -13.36 3.30
C ILE A 74 -10.68 -12.24 3.78
N ILE A 75 -10.33 -11.30 2.90
CA ILE A 75 -9.60 -10.08 3.27
C ILE A 75 -10.50 -9.24 4.16
N TYR A 76 -10.05 -8.97 5.39
CA TYR A 76 -10.78 -8.17 6.35
C TYR A 76 -10.25 -6.73 6.36
N SER A 77 -11.10 -5.80 5.89
CA SER A 77 -10.82 -4.37 5.81
C SER A 77 -11.67 -3.62 6.81
N ILE A 78 -11.07 -2.91 7.76
CA ILE A 78 -11.80 -2.31 8.89
C ILE A 78 -11.63 -0.80 8.99
N ASP A 79 -12.67 -0.12 9.45
CA ASP A 79 -12.61 1.32 9.78
C ASP A 79 -12.43 1.56 11.29
N TRP A 80 -12.05 0.54 12.08
CA TRP A 80 -11.92 0.67 13.54
C TRP A 80 -11.10 1.90 13.98
N PRO A 81 -9.87 2.15 13.45
CA PRO A 81 -9.10 3.32 13.88
C PRO A 81 -9.72 4.67 13.51
N LEU A 82 -10.62 4.71 12.51
CA LEU A 82 -11.38 5.91 12.18
C LEU A 82 -12.42 6.24 13.27
N HIS A 83 -13.03 5.20 13.84
CA HIS A 83 -14.09 5.33 14.85
C HIS A 83 -13.58 5.35 16.30
N ASP A 84 -12.35 4.88 16.56
CA ASP A 84 -11.68 4.94 17.87
C ASP A 84 -10.24 5.45 17.77
N ARG A 85 -10.02 6.68 18.25
CA ARG A 85 -8.70 7.34 18.22
C ARG A 85 -7.69 6.76 19.23
N ASN A 86 -8.16 5.99 20.21
CA ASN A 86 -7.32 5.38 21.24
C ASN A 86 -7.07 3.88 20.99
N VAL A 87 -7.40 3.40 19.78
CA VAL A 87 -7.29 1.99 19.41
C VAL A 87 -5.85 1.46 19.55
N ASN A 88 -5.73 0.19 19.96
CA ASN A 88 -4.46 -0.52 19.96
C ASN A 88 -4.12 -0.98 18.55
N PHE A 89 -3.18 -0.29 17.88
CA PHE A 89 -2.76 -0.65 16.52
C PHE A 89 -2.10 -2.03 16.40
N SER A 90 -1.53 -2.56 17.49
CA SER A 90 -0.99 -3.93 17.47
C SER A 90 -2.11 -4.97 17.28
N GLU A 91 -3.28 -4.69 17.84
CA GLU A 91 -4.46 -5.53 17.68
C GLU A 91 -5.09 -5.35 16.30
N VAL A 92 -5.27 -4.11 15.86
CA VAL A 92 -5.74 -3.79 14.50
C VAL A 92 -4.92 -4.52 13.45
N ALA A 93 -3.59 -4.47 13.57
CA ALA A 93 -2.70 -5.12 12.62
C ALA A 93 -2.72 -6.66 12.71
N ALA A 94 -3.05 -7.22 13.87
CA ALA A 94 -3.14 -8.67 14.06
C ALA A 94 -4.43 -9.26 13.47
N ILE A 95 -5.54 -8.51 13.51
CA ILE A 95 -6.86 -9.03 13.11
C ILE A 95 -7.29 -8.59 11.70
N SER A 96 -6.65 -7.60 11.09
CA SER A 96 -7.10 -7.04 9.80
C SER A 96 -5.99 -6.94 8.78
N GLN A 97 -6.35 -7.19 7.51
CA GLN A 97 -5.43 -7.03 6.39
C GLN A 97 -5.41 -5.59 5.88
N LEU A 98 -6.51 -4.84 6.01
CA LEU A 98 -6.58 -3.42 5.65
C LEU A 98 -7.23 -2.63 6.79
N TRP A 99 -6.73 -1.43 7.09
CA TRP A 99 -7.29 -0.59 8.14
C TRP A 99 -7.32 0.89 7.76
N ARG A 100 -8.47 1.54 7.87
CA ARG A 100 -8.65 2.97 7.59
C ARG A 100 -8.43 3.80 8.85
N VAL A 101 -7.62 4.85 8.74
CA VAL A 101 -7.26 5.75 9.86
C VAL A 101 -7.72 7.20 9.67
N TYR A 102 -8.14 7.56 8.46
CA TYR A 102 -8.46 8.94 8.13
C TYR A 102 -9.75 9.05 7.29
N HIS A 103 -10.23 10.28 7.17
CA HIS A 103 -11.47 10.60 6.49
C HIS A 103 -11.47 10.20 5.02
N GLU A 104 -12.68 10.10 4.47
CA GLU A 104 -12.89 9.74 3.07
C GLU A 104 -12.16 10.68 2.10
N VAL A 105 -11.64 10.10 1.03
CA VAL A 105 -11.07 10.85 -0.08
C VAL A 105 -12.21 11.31 -0.99
N HIS A 106 -12.37 12.62 -1.08
CA HIS A 106 -13.27 13.27 -2.02
C HIS A 106 -12.52 13.72 -3.28
N ASP A 107 -13.27 13.90 -4.37
CA ASP A 107 -12.75 14.40 -5.65
C ASP A 107 -12.38 15.89 -5.58
N SER A 108 -11.28 16.19 -4.88
CA SER A 108 -10.66 17.50 -4.72
C SER A 108 -9.19 17.37 -4.32
N PHE A 109 -8.35 18.30 -4.78
CA PHE A 109 -6.93 18.28 -4.43
C PHE A 109 -6.70 18.47 -2.93
N GLN A 110 -7.52 19.29 -2.27
CA GLN A 110 -7.44 19.52 -0.83
C GLN A 110 -7.65 18.24 -0.02
N SER A 111 -8.59 17.39 -0.43
CA SER A 111 -8.84 16.10 0.24
C SER A 111 -7.68 15.13 0.05
N VAL A 112 -7.09 15.04 -1.15
CA VAL A 112 -5.89 14.23 -1.37
C VAL A 112 -4.72 14.70 -0.49
N MET A 113 -4.51 16.02 -0.42
CA MET A 113 -3.43 16.60 0.38
C MET A 113 -3.67 16.42 1.89
N SER A 114 -4.91 16.49 2.38
CA SER A 114 -5.20 16.29 3.81
C SER A 114 -4.88 14.85 4.27
N VAL A 115 -5.07 13.85 3.40
CA VAL A 115 -4.62 12.47 3.68
C VAL A 115 -3.10 12.40 3.77
N ILE A 116 -2.39 13.01 2.81
CA ILE A 116 -0.92 13.05 2.81
C ILE A 116 -0.38 13.75 4.08
N ASP A 117 -1.03 14.84 4.51
CA ASP A 117 -0.70 15.56 5.73
C ASP A 117 -0.91 14.71 6.98
N TYR A 118 -2.01 13.96 7.03
CA TYR A 118 -2.28 13.03 8.13
C TYR A 118 -1.20 11.96 8.22
N VAL A 119 -0.80 11.37 7.09
CA VAL A 119 0.28 10.38 7.04
C VAL A 119 1.61 10.99 7.48
N ALA A 120 1.91 12.21 7.05
CA ALA A 120 3.11 12.95 7.44
C ALA A 120 3.18 13.19 8.96
N ALA A 121 2.03 13.46 9.58
CA ALA A 121 1.92 13.77 11.00
C ALA A 121 2.01 12.54 11.92
N HIS A 122 1.68 11.35 11.41
CA HIS A 122 1.63 10.11 12.22
C HIS A 122 2.57 8.99 11.74
N PRO A 123 3.86 9.29 11.43
CA PRO A 123 4.75 8.34 10.75
C PRO A 123 5.00 7.05 11.55
N THR A 124 4.90 7.10 12.88
CA THR A 124 5.12 5.94 13.76
C THR A 124 4.08 4.85 13.50
N ILE A 125 2.80 5.21 13.38
CA ILE A 125 1.70 4.27 13.17
C ILE A 125 1.91 3.52 11.86
N PHE A 126 2.08 4.26 10.76
CA PHE A 126 2.26 3.66 9.44
C PHE A 126 3.52 2.79 9.37
N ARG A 127 4.65 3.24 9.92
CA ARG A 127 5.92 2.49 9.81
C ARG A 127 6.00 1.25 10.70
N GLN A 128 5.24 1.20 11.78
CA GLN A 128 5.25 0.06 12.71
C GLN A 128 4.20 -0.99 12.34
N PHE A 129 3.04 -0.56 11.82
CA PHE A 129 1.87 -1.44 11.68
C PHE A 129 1.42 -1.67 10.23
N SER A 130 2.00 -0.96 9.24
CA SER A 130 1.73 -1.21 7.82
C SER A 130 2.86 -2.01 7.18
N GLY A 131 2.54 -3.16 6.59
CA GLY A 131 3.47 -4.08 5.95
C GLY A 131 2.80 -5.37 5.48
N PRO A 132 3.58 -6.39 5.04
CA PRO A 132 3.03 -7.64 4.55
C PRO A 132 2.05 -8.29 5.54
N GLY A 133 0.79 -8.41 5.12
CA GLY A 133 -0.29 -9.00 5.92
C GLY A 133 -1.21 -8.00 6.61
N SER A 134 -0.81 -6.72 6.76
CA SER A 134 -1.67 -5.67 7.32
C SER A 134 -1.27 -4.29 6.80
N TRP A 135 -2.17 -3.60 6.11
CA TRP A 135 -1.86 -2.37 5.38
C TRP A 135 -2.76 -1.20 5.77
N ALA A 136 -2.14 -0.04 5.88
CA ALA A 136 -2.86 1.21 6.00
C ALA A 136 -3.70 1.48 4.74
N ASN A 137 -5.02 1.61 4.92
CA ASN A 137 -5.94 2.02 3.88
C ASN A 137 -6.06 3.56 3.89
N LEU A 138 -5.44 4.20 2.90
CA LEU A 138 -5.52 5.65 2.69
C LEU A 138 -6.80 6.08 1.96
N ASP A 139 -7.75 5.16 1.80
CA ASP A 139 -8.94 5.29 0.99
C ASP A 139 -8.65 5.34 -0.53
N VAL A 140 -9.69 5.59 -1.30
CA VAL A 140 -9.75 5.39 -2.75
C VAL A 140 -8.88 6.36 -3.55
N LEU A 141 -8.47 5.93 -4.74
CA LEU A 141 -7.94 6.80 -5.77
C LEU A 141 -9.09 7.60 -6.40
N ALA A 142 -9.09 8.92 -6.22
CA ALA A 142 -10.06 9.85 -6.80
C ALA A 142 -9.81 10.10 -8.30
N ILE A 143 -9.02 9.26 -8.95
CA ILE A 143 -8.66 9.33 -10.37
C ILE A 143 -9.80 8.70 -11.18
N THR A 144 -10.82 9.51 -11.49
CA THR A 144 -12.01 9.08 -12.22
C THR A 144 -12.13 9.78 -13.59
N GLY A 145 -12.93 9.22 -14.49
CA GLY A 145 -13.19 9.80 -15.82
C GLY A 145 -13.80 11.20 -15.79
N ASP A 146 -14.44 11.58 -14.68
CA ASP A 146 -15.06 12.91 -14.46
C ASP A 146 -14.36 13.69 -13.33
N SER A 147 -13.19 13.22 -12.89
CA SER A 147 -12.44 13.79 -11.78
C SER A 147 -12.16 15.28 -11.95
N ARG A 148 -12.31 16.02 -10.85
CA ARG A 148 -11.89 17.41 -10.68
C ARG A 148 -10.39 17.56 -10.44
N LEU A 149 -9.69 16.47 -10.12
CA LEU A 149 -8.23 16.46 -10.11
C LEU A 149 -7.66 16.70 -11.51
N SER A 150 -6.66 17.57 -11.59
CA SER A 150 -5.85 17.74 -12.80
C SER A 150 -5.00 16.47 -13.08
N LEU A 151 -4.42 16.39 -14.27
CA LEU A 151 -3.51 15.29 -14.61
C LEU A 151 -2.31 15.23 -13.65
N SER A 152 -1.76 16.38 -13.29
CA SER A 152 -0.64 16.50 -12.34
C SER A 152 -1.03 16.04 -10.94
N GLN A 153 -2.21 16.45 -10.47
CA GLN A 153 -2.74 16.04 -9.16
C GLN A 153 -3.07 14.54 -9.13
N SER A 154 -3.51 13.96 -10.25
CA SER A 154 -3.74 12.52 -10.38
C SER A 154 -2.42 11.73 -10.30
N LYS A 155 -1.35 12.21 -10.96
CA LYS A 155 0.00 11.62 -10.82
C LYS A 155 0.50 11.70 -9.38
N LEU A 156 0.25 12.84 -8.73
CA LEU A 156 0.60 13.07 -7.32
C LEU A 156 -0.09 12.05 -6.41
N GLN A 157 -1.42 11.86 -6.54
CA GLN A 157 -2.13 10.87 -5.73
C GLN A 157 -1.56 9.46 -5.94
N MET A 158 -1.43 9.04 -7.20
CA MET A 158 -0.90 7.71 -7.53
C MET A 158 0.52 7.49 -6.98
N ALA A 159 1.39 8.50 -7.07
CA ALA A 159 2.74 8.45 -6.54
C ALA A 159 2.75 8.30 -5.02
N MET A 160 1.95 9.10 -4.32
CA MET A 160 1.90 9.08 -2.85
C MET A 160 1.31 7.78 -2.30
N TRP A 161 0.24 7.25 -2.91
CA TRP A 161 -0.30 5.93 -2.56
C TRP A 161 0.71 4.80 -2.82
N SER A 162 1.58 4.96 -3.82
CA SER A 162 2.66 4.00 -4.11
C SER A 162 3.84 4.11 -3.14
N ILE A 163 4.12 5.29 -2.61
CA ILE A 163 5.14 5.51 -1.57
C ILE A 163 4.68 4.97 -0.20
N PHE A 164 3.38 5.00 0.12
CA PHE A 164 2.82 4.50 1.39
C PHE A 164 2.25 3.08 1.36
N PRO A 165 2.73 2.25 0.42
CA PRO A 165 2.06 1.03 -0.09
C PRO A 165 0.56 0.90 0.22
N ALA A 166 -0.23 1.94 -0.09
CA ALA A 166 -1.66 1.92 0.17
C ALA A 166 -2.39 1.05 -0.88
N PRO A 167 -3.54 0.44 -0.53
CA PRO A 167 -4.42 -0.21 -1.51
C PRO A 167 -4.77 0.73 -2.67
N LEU A 168 -4.63 0.25 -3.91
CA LEU A 168 -4.99 1.01 -5.11
C LEU A 168 -6.46 0.77 -5.48
N LEU A 169 -7.37 1.25 -4.63
CA LEU A 169 -8.82 1.08 -4.79
C LEU A 169 -9.40 2.12 -5.74
N LEU A 170 -10.17 1.69 -6.74
CA LEU A 170 -10.78 2.56 -7.75
C LEU A 170 -12.27 2.72 -7.49
N THR A 171 -12.76 3.97 -7.43
CA THR A 171 -14.19 4.31 -7.35
C THR A 171 -14.63 5.07 -8.60
N ASN A 172 -14.44 4.46 -9.76
CA ASN A 172 -14.67 5.12 -11.05
C ASN A 172 -15.60 4.33 -11.98
N ASN A 173 -16.21 5.05 -12.91
CA ASN A 173 -16.87 4.44 -14.06
C ASN A 173 -15.80 4.09 -15.11
N LEU A 174 -15.36 2.83 -15.11
CA LEU A 174 -14.33 2.33 -16.03
C LEU A 174 -14.66 2.54 -17.52
N LYS A 175 -15.94 2.60 -17.89
CA LYS A 175 -16.38 2.83 -19.29
C LYS A 175 -16.11 4.27 -19.75
N ARG A 176 -16.00 5.23 -18.82
CA ARG A 176 -15.82 6.65 -19.10
C ARG A 176 -14.40 7.15 -18.79
N MET A 177 -13.44 6.23 -18.62
CA MET A 177 -12.07 6.58 -18.25
C MET A 177 -11.32 7.27 -19.41
N ARG A 178 -10.85 8.49 -19.17
CA ARG A 178 -10.01 9.23 -20.14
C ARG A 178 -8.63 8.60 -20.26
N LYS A 179 -8.10 8.52 -21.48
CA LYS A 179 -6.79 7.87 -21.76
C LYS A 179 -5.63 8.38 -20.89
N PRO A 180 -5.42 9.70 -20.71
CA PRO A 180 -4.31 10.18 -19.87
C PRO A 180 -4.38 9.74 -18.41
N LEU A 181 -5.60 9.64 -17.84
CA LEU A 181 -5.80 9.15 -16.48
C LEU A 181 -5.66 7.63 -16.40
N LYS A 182 -6.18 6.91 -17.41
CA LYS A 182 -5.97 5.47 -17.54
C LYS A 182 -4.48 5.13 -17.58
N ASP A 183 -3.68 5.85 -18.37
CA ASP A 183 -2.24 5.64 -18.51
C ASP A 183 -1.52 5.79 -17.14
N ILE A 184 -2.03 6.61 -16.21
CA ILE A 184 -1.50 6.70 -14.83
C ILE A 184 -1.87 5.46 -14.02
N LEU A 185 -3.14 5.05 -14.06
CA LEU A 185 -3.68 3.94 -13.27
C LEU A 185 -3.08 2.58 -13.65
N ILE A 186 -2.60 2.43 -14.89
CA ILE A 186 -2.01 1.18 -15.40
C ILE A 186 -0.50 1.26 -15.57
N ASP A 187 0.16 2.30 -15.05
CA ASP A 187 1.60 2.46 -15.12
C ASP A 187 2.29 1.32 -14.35
N ARG A 188 2.91 0.40 -15.09
CA ARG A 188 3.49 -0.84 -14.55
C ARG A 188 4.65 -0.57 -13.60
N ASP A 189 5.45 0.46 -13.85
CA ASP A 189 6.59 0.77 -12.98
C ASP A 189 6.10 1.32 -11.63
N VAL A 190 5.04 2.12 -11.65
CA VAL A 190 4.42 2.68 -10.45
C VAL A 190 3.67 1.61 -9.65
N ILE A 191 2.91 0.75 -10.33
CA ILE A 191 2.26 -0.41 -9.69
C ILE A 191 3.33 -1.33 -9.06
N ALA A 192 4.44 -1.60 -9.75
CA ALA A 192 5.51 -2.43 -9.21
C ALA A 192 6.16 -1.83 -7.95
N ILE A 193 6.23 -0.50 -7.84
CA ILE A 193 6.66 0.16 -6.60
C ILE A 193 5.62 -0.06 -5.51
N ASN A 194 4.32 0.18 -5.79
CA ASN A 194 3.26 -0.03 -4.81
C ASN A 194 3.29 -1.48 -4.26
N GLN A 195 3.36 -2.46 -5.17
CA GLN A 195 3.36 -3.92 -4.92
C GLN A 195 4.73 -4.48 -4.50
N ASP A 196 5.72 -3.65 -4.18
CA ASP A 196 7.04 -4.13 -3.77
C ASP A 196 6.97 -5.02 -2.53
N PHE A 197 7.55 -6.22 -2.62
CA PHE A 197 7.42 -7.29 -1.63
C PHE A 197 8.03 -6.96 -0.26
N LEU A 198 8.96 -6.00 -0.17
CA LEU A 198 9.47 -5.59 1.13
C LEU A 198 8.36 -4.96 1.98
N GLY A 199 7.32 -4.40 1.34
CA GLY A 199 6.17 -3.82 2.01
C GLY A 199 6.49 -2.65 2.93
N LEU A 200 7.70 -2.08 2.85
CA LEU A 200 8.14 -1.02 3.75
C LEU A 200 7.49 0.31 3.38
N PRO A 201 6.77 0.98 4.30
CA PRO A 201 6.21 2.29 4.03
C PRO A 201 7.28 3.36 3.85
N GLY A 202 7.02 4.29 2.94
CA GLY A 202 7.85 5.47 2.75
C GLY A 202 7.73 6.48 3.88
N LYS A 203 8.62 7.48 3.86
CA LYS A 203 8.65 8.56 4.85
C LYS A 203 9.06 9.88 4.23
N LYS A 204 8.60 10.99 4.83
CA LYS A 204 9.08 12.34 4.49
C LYS A 204 10.50 12.50 5.00
N MET A 205 11.41 12.93 4.13
CA MET A 205 12.81 13.17 4.43
C MET A 205 13.16 14.66 4.46
N LEU A 206 12.47 15.44 3.63
CA LEU A 206 12.73 16.87 3.50
C LEU A 206 11.40 17.60 3.32
N ASN A 207 11.33 18.78 3.92
CA ASN A 207 10.29 19.77 3.70
C ASN A 207 11.00 21.13 3.66
N GLN A 208 11.10 21.72 2.48
CA GLN A 208 11.77 23.00 2.27
C GLN A 208 10.90 23.85 1.35
N ASP A 209 10.50 25.02 1.84
CA ASP A 209 9.56 25.91 1.16
C ASP A 209 8.25 25.15 0.84
N ASN A 210 7.90 25.02 -0.45
CA ASN A 210 6.75 24.26 -0.93
C ASN A 210 7.12 22.85 -1.45
N LEU A 211 8.39 22.45 -1.35
CA LEU A 211 8.85 21.14 -1.83
C LEU A 211 8.99 20.15 -0.68
N GLU A 212 8.37 18.98 -0.85
CA GLU A 212 8.56 17.83 0.01
C GLU A 212 9.28 16.71 -0.73
N VAL A 213 10.22 16.04 -0.05
CA VAL A 213 10.84 14.82 -0.57
C VAL A 213 10.46 13.64 0.29
N TRP A 214 9.88 12.64 -0.35
CA TRP A 214 9.44 11.39 0.25
C TRP A 214 10.24 10.23 -0.33
N ILE A 215 10.65 9.28 0.51
CA ILE A 215 11.44 8.13 0.07
C ILE A 215 10.89 6.83 0.63
N ARG A 216 10.87 5.80 -0.20
CA ARG A 216 10.55 4.42 0.14
C ARG A 216 11.72 3.51 -0.24
N LYS A 217 12.09 2.60 0.66
CA LYS A 217 13.01 1.49 0.33
C LYS A 217 12.21 0.41 -0.40
N ILE A 218 12.75 -0.06 -1.52
CA ILE A 218 12.15 -1.10 -2.35
C ILE A 218 13.20 -2.13 -2.77
N SER A 219 12.75 -3.24 -3.32
CA SER A 219 13.61 -4.22 -3.97
C SER A 219 14.11 -3.75 -5.34
N PRO A 220 15.19 -4.33 -5.90
CA PRO A 220 16.10 -5.31 -5.29
C PRO A 220 16.88 -4.76 -4.09
N ILE A 221 17.19 -5.65 -3.13
CA ILE A 221 18.19 -5.42 -2.07
C ILE A 221 19.52 -6.08 -2.46
N HIS A 222 20.62 -5.53 -1.99
CA HIS A 222 21.96 -6.13 -2.08
C HIS A 222 22.55 -6.24 -0.66
N ASN A 223 22.83 -7.47 -0.23
CA ASN A 223 23.36 -7.78 1.10
C ASN A 223 24.86 -8.10 1.01
N LYS A 224 25.71 -7.27 1.63
CA LYS A 224 27.14 -7.56 1.76
C LYS A 224 27.43 -8.47 2.97
N GLY A 225 26.84 -9.68 3.02
CA GLY A 225 27.14 -10.69 4.05
C GLY A 225 27.12 -10.22 5.51
N SER A 226 27.73 -10.98 6.42
CA SER A 226 27.62 -10.83 7.88
C SER A 226 28.26 -9.56 8.49
N SER A 227 28.91 -8.70 7.71
CA SER A 227 29.62 -7.51 8.20
C SER A 227 29.43 -6.24 7.34
N GLY A 228 28.58 -6.29 6.31
CA GLY A 228 28.39 -5.19 5.38
C GLY A 228 27.01 -4.51 5.50
N ASN A 229 26.94 -3.25 5.09
CA ASN A 229 25.68 -2.52 5.06
C ASN A 229 24.77 -3.05 3.93
N THR A 230 23.54 -3.44 4.28
CA THR A 230 22.48 -3.72 3.30
C THR A 230 22.16 -2.48 2.48
N SER A 231 22.18 -2.62 1.16
CA SER A 231 21.75 -1.60 0.23
C SER A 231 20.39 -1.95 -0.37
N TYR A 232 19.57 -0.94 -0.58
CA TYR A 232 18.22 -1.08 -1.13
C TYR A 232 18.14 -0.36 -2.46
N SER A 233 17.18 -0.73 -3.28
CA SER A 233 16.64 0.16 -4.30
C SER A 233 15.68 1.14 -3.64
N PHE A 234 15.36 2.24 -4.33
CA PHE A 234 14.54 3.30 -3.75
C PHE A 234 13.50 3.82 -4.73
N ALA A 235 12.35 4.20 -4.19
CA ALA A 235 11.39 5.05 -4.86
C ALA A 235 11.40 6.41 -4.15
N LEU A 236 11.46 7.50 -4.91
CA LEU A 236 11.59 8.87 -4.38
C LEU A 236 10.58 9.77 -5.08
N VAL A 237 9.75 10.46 -4.29
CA VAL A 237 8.82 11.47 -4.78
C VAL A 237 9.27 12.84 -4.32
N ILE A 238 9.31 13.79 -5.25
CA ILE A 238 9.46 15.21 -4.96
C ILE A 238 8.11 15.85 -5.28
N LEU A 239 7.41 16.28 -4.23
CA LEU A 239 6.07 16.86 -4.29
C LEU A 239 6.18 18.38 -4.18
N ASN A 240 5.46 19.10 -5.04
CA ASN A 240 5.35 20.55 -4.96
C ASN A 240 3.94 20.96 -4.51
N ARG A 241 3.87 21.55 -3.30
CA ARG A 241 2.63 22.02 -2.66
C ARG A 241 2.11 23.33 -3.24
N GLU A 242 2.92 24.05 -4.00
CA GLU A 242 2.50 25.30 -4.64
C GLU A 242 1.24 25.04 -5.48
N LEU A 243 0.20 25.88 -5.33
CA LEU A 243 -1.05 25.70 -6.07
C LEU A 243 -0.95 26.18 -7.52
N TYR A 244 -0.12 27.20 -7.75
CA TYR A 244 0.05 27.86 -9.03
C TYR A 244 1.45 28.45 -9.11
N GLY A 245 1.96 28.65 -10.33
CA GLY A 245 3.26 29.28 -10.54
C GLY A 245 4.12 28.52 -11.52
N LYS A 246 5.38 28.95 -11.63
CA LYS A 246 6.36 28.30 -12.50
C LYS A 246 6.89 27.03 -11.83
N PRO A 247 7.39 26.06 -12.62
CA PRO A 247 8.00 24.86 -12.07
C PRO A 247 9.20 25.20 -11.17
N THR A 248 9.24 24.62 -9.98
CA THR A 248 10.31 24.86 -9.00
C THR A 248 11.47 23.92 -9.30
N ALA A 249 12.68 24.47 -9.44
CA ALA A 249 13.89 23.67 -9.64
C ALA A 249 14.34 23.08 -8.30
N PHE A 250 14.68 21.79 -8.30
CA PHE A 250 15.22 21.10 -7.14
C PHE A 250 16.50 20.36 -7.52
N LYS A 251 17.54 20.50 -6.70
CA LYS A 251 18.83 19.84 -6.89
C LYS A 251 19.17 19.03 -5.65
N PHE A 252 19.68 17.83 -5.86
CA PHE A 252 20.07 16.93 -4.78
C PHE A 252 21.12 15.92 -5.24
N THR A 253 21.68 15.18 -4.29
CA THR A 253 22.48 13.99 -4.56
C THR A 253 21.82 12.73 -3.97
N PRO A 254 21.91 11.55 -4.60
CA PRO A 254 21.35 10.31 -4.04
C PRO A 254 21.84 10.01 -2.61
N LYS A 255 23.09 10.37 -2.28
CA LYS A 255 23.71 10.17 -0.95
C LYS A 255 22.97 10.91 0.17
N GLU A 256 22.40 12.09 -0.08
CA GLU A 256 21.61 12.87 0.89
C GLU A 256 20.40 12.08 1.39
N PHE A 257 19.82 11.23 0.54
CA PHE A 257 18.67 10.40 0.86
C PHE A 257 19.03 8.96 1.22
N GLY A 258 20.31 8.69 1.53
CA GLY A 258 20.77 7.39 2.00
C GLY A 258 21.12 6.39 0.89
N MET A 259 21.10 6.79 -0.38
CA MET A 259 21.48 5.95 -1.50
C MET A 259 23.01 5.97 -1.65
N LYS A 260 23.68 5.03 -0.97
CA LYS A 260 25.15 5.05 -0.76
C LYS A 260 25.88 3.90 -1.44
N HIS A 261 25.22 3.10 -2.27
CA HIS A 261 25.86 1.95 -2.90
C HIS A 261 27.01 2.40 -3.81
N GLU A 262 28.15 1.73 -3.69
CA GLU A 262 29.42 2.12 -4.32
C GLU A 262 29.37 2.08 -5.85
N THR A 263 28.54 1.20 -6.42
CA THR A 263 28.34 1.08 -7.87
C THR A 263 27.23 1.98 -8.39
N GLY A 264 26.63 2.84 -7.57
CA GLY A 264 25.52 3.69 -7.99
C GLY A 264 24.20 2.92 -8.28
N TYR A 265 23.31 3.59 -9.01
CA TYR A 265 21.92 3.17 -9.26
C TYR A 265 21.53 3.44 -10.71
N GLN A 266 20.60 2.65 -11.25
CA GLN A 266 19.85 3.01 -12.46
C GLN A 266 18.65 3.85 -12.06
N MET A 267 18.68 5.13 -12.41
CA MET A 267 17.59 6.07 -12.15
C MET A 267 16.63 6.13 -13.33
N LYS A 268 15.32 6.12 -13.06
CA LYS A 268 14.25 6.32 -14.04
C LYS A 268 13.22 7.30 -13.48
N GLU A 269 12.84 8.31 -14.25
CA GLU A 269 11.67 9.15 -13.95
C GLU A 269 10.40 8.47 -14.47
N LEU A 270 9.37 8.40 -13.62
CA LEU A 270 8.11 7.71 -13.87
C LEU A 270 7.07 8.68 -14.44
N PHE A 271 5.98 8.16 -15.02
CA PHE A 271 4.96 8.92 -15.75
C PHE A 271 5.43 9.71 -16.98
N ARG A 272 6.71 9.58 -17.37
CA ARG A 272 7.26 10.11 -18.62
C ARG A 272 7.58 8.98 -19.58
N LYS A 273 7.02 9.09 -20.79
CA LYS A 273 7.28 8.09 -21.84
C LYS A 273 8.65 8.36 -22.45
N PHE A 274 9.37 7.29 -22.77
CA PHE A 274 10.66 7.31 -23.47
C PHE A 274 11.84 7.91 -22.68
N GLU A 275 11.70 8.08 -21.36
CA GLU A 275 12.85 8.47 -20.54
C GLU A 275 13.76 7.25 -20.33
N HIS A 276 15.02 7.38 -20.74
CA HIS A 276 16.00 6.32 -20.62
C HIS A 276 16.53 6.25 -19.18
N ASN A 277 16.82 5.02 -18.73
CA ASN A 277 17.50 4.81 -17.46
C ASN A 277 18.85 5.53 -17.49
N LYS A 278 19.13 6.31 -16.44
CA LYS A 278 20.39 7.01 -16.26
C LYS A 278 21.15 6.39 -15.10
N HIS A 279 22.39 6.00 -15.35
CA HIS A 279 23.28 5.60 -14.26
C HIS A 279 23.69 6.82 -13.42
N VAL A 280 23.52 6.73 -12.09
CA VAL A 280 23.86 7.81 -11.17
C VAL A 280 24.64 7.29 -9.97
N MET A 281 25.71 8.00 -9.61
CA MET A 281 26.54 7.70 -8.44
C MET A 281 25.98 8.41 -7.20
N PRO A 282 26.34 7.97 -5.97
CA PRO A 282 25.86 8.62 -4.74
C PRO A 282 26.09 10.13 -4.68
N ASN A 283 27.19 10.62 -5.26
CA ASN A 283 27.53 12.06 -5.27
C ASN A 283 27.11 12.78 -6.57
N SER A 284 26.46 12.10 -7.52
CA SER A 284 26.00 12.74 -8.75
C SER A 284 24.90 13.77 -8.44
N THR A 285 25.08 15.01 -8.90
CA THR A 285 24.03 16.03 -8.80
C THR A 285 22.91 15.75 -9.80
N ILE A 286 21.70 15.59 -9.28
CA ILE A 286 20.47 15.45 -10.05
C ILE A 286 19.72 16.77 -9.95
N SER A 287 19.21 17.27 -11.08
CA SER A 287 18.39 18.48 -11.13
C SER A 287 17.08 18.16 -11.82
N VAL A 288 15.97 18.46 -11.16
CA VAL A 288 14.62 18.30 -11.70
C VAL A 288 13.85 19.61 -11.59
N ARG A 289 12.74 19.71 -12.32
CA ARG A 289 11.76 20.79 -12.17
C ARG A 289 10.40 20.18 -11.86
N VAL A 290 9.77 20.66 -10.80
CA VAL A 290 8.50 20.12 -10.31
C VAL A 290 7.43 21.19 -10.50
N ASP A 291 6.44 20.91 -11.35
CA ASP A 291 5.30 21.79 -11.57
C ASP A 291 4.50 21.99 -10.28
N ALA A 292 3.81 23.12 -10.16
CA ALA A 292 2.87 23.37 -9.06
C ALA A 292 1.78 22.27 -9.00
N SER A 293 1.41 21.84 -7.79
CA SER A 293 0.41 20.78 -7.53
C SER A 293 0.72 19.48 -8.26
N SER A 294 2.00 19.13 -8.34
CA SER A 294 2.52 18.00 -9.08
C SER A 294 3.63 17.28 -8.32
N VAL A 295 4.11 16.19 -8.92
CA VAL A 295 5.23 15.39 -8.44
C VAL A 295 6.23 15.11 -9.56
N VAL A 296 7.49 14.96 -9.18
CA VAL A 296 8.46 14.15 -9.93
C VAL A 296 8.63 12.85 -9.16
N PHE A 297 8.42 11.71 -9.82
CA PHE A 297 8.51 10.39 -9.20
C PHE A 297 9.67 9.61 -9.83
N LEU A 298 10.66 9.24 -9.03
CA LEU A 298 11.90 8.59 -9.47
C LEU A 298 12.02 7.20 -8.86
N LYS A 299 12.49 6.24 -9.66
CA LYS A 299 12.96 4.92 -9.23
C LYS A 299 14.48 4.87 -9.32
N PHE A 300 15.15 4.43 -8.28
CA PHE A 300 16.58 4.17 -8.21
C PHE A 300 16.80 2.69 -7.97
N GLU A 301 17.14 1.95 -9.03
CA GLU A 301 17.28 0.51 -8.99
C GLU A 301 18.75 0.10 -8.84
N LEU A 302 19.03 -0.79 -7.88
CA LEU A 302 20.32 -1.47 -7.79
C LEU A 302 20.46 -2.51 -8.90
N HIS A 303 21.63 -2.58 -9.54
CA HIS A 303 21.98 -3.74 -10.34
C HIS A 303 22.36 -4.90 -9.40
N SER A 304 21.45 -5.84 -9.25
CA SER A 304 21.77 -7.16 -8.71
C SER A 304 22.62 -7.89 -9.76
N GLY A 305 23.81 -8.37 -9.39
CA GLY A 305 24.62 -9.18 -10.29
C GLY A 305 23.85 -10.43 -10.73
N ARG A 306 23.97 -10.83 -12.00
CA ARG A 306 23.21 -11.90 -12.69
C ARG A 306 22.88 -13.16 -11.86
N LYS A 307 23.69 -13.52 -10.85
CA LYS A 307 23.50 -14.70 -9.99
C LYS A 307 22.28 -14.64 -9.06
N GLU A 308 21.80 -13.46 -8.67
CA GLU A 308 20.69 -13.32 -7.70
C GLU A 308 19.29 -13.36 -8.37
N MET A 309 19.20 -13.23 -9.70
CA MET A 309 17.92 -13.38 -10.43
C MET A 309 17.44 -14.83 -10.46
N GLU A 310 18.35 -15.80 -10.51
CA GLU A 310 18.02 -17.23 -10.49
C GLU A 310 17.47 -17.66 -9.13
N ASP A 311 18.06 -17.17 -8.03
CA ASP A 311 17.56 -17.44 -6.67
C ASP A 311 16.17 -16.81 -6.44
N ARG A 312 15.87 -15.65 -7.04
CA ARG A 312 14.55 -15.00 -6.93
C ARG A 312 13.43 -15.74 -7.64
N GLN A 313 13.71 -16.42 -8.75
CA GLN A 313 12.70 -17.30 -9.38
C GLN A 313 12.35 -18.47 -8.46
N ILE A 314 13.31 -18.98 -7.70
CA ILE A 314 13.10 -20.10 -6.79
C ILE A 314 12.32 -19.67 -5.53
N PHE A 315 12.68 -18.52 -4.93
CA PHE A 315 11.98 -18.03 -3.72
C PHE A 315 10.62 -17.37 -4.00
N GLY A 316 10.43 -16.75 -5.18
CA GLY A 316 9.14 -16.17 -5.57
C GLY A 316 8.05 -17.19 -5.89
N LEU A 317 8.43 -18.43 -6.22
CA LEU A 317 7.49 -19.55 -6.39
C LEU A 317 7.17 -20.25 -5.06
N ALA A 318 8.13 -20.30 -4.12
CA ALA A 318 7.94 -20.98 -2.83
C ALA A 318 6.95 -20.25 -1.91
N SER A 319 6.89 -18.92 -1.93
CA SER A 319 5.94 -18.14 -1.13
C SER A 319 4.49 -18.17 -1.62
N PHE A 320 4.23 -18.74 -2.80
CA PHE A 320 2.88 -18.96 -3.33
C PHE A 320 2.34 -20.39 -3.13
N PHE A 321 3.17 -21.34 -2.67
CA PHE A 321 2.78 -22.76 -2.57
C PHE A 321 2.98 -23.45 -1.22
N THR A 322 3.39 -22.76 -0.15
CA THR A 322 3.48 -23.37 1.18
C THR A 322 2.44 -22.85 2.16
N GLN A 323 1.16 -23.03 1.83
CA GLN A 323 0.06 -23.19 2.79
C GLN A 323 -0.94 -24.18 2.19
N GLY A 324 -0.58 -25.46 2.26
CA GLY A 324 -1.40 -26.59 1.84
C GLY A 324 -0.66 -27.88 2.14
N ASP A 325 -1.33 -28.81 2.80
CA ASP A 325 -0.88 -30.16 3.15
C ASP A 325 0.16 -30.32 4.28
N THR A 326 -0.31 -30.23 5.53
CA THR A 326 0.16 -31.12 6.60
C THR A 326 -0.84 -32.24 6.82
N GLY A 327 -0.85 -33.19 5.88
CA GLY A 327 -1.43 -34.51 6.08
C GLY A 327 -0.50 -35.37 6.93
N GLN A 328 -1.01 -35.80 8.08
CA GLN A 328 -0.59 -36.93 8.93
C GLN A 328 0.68 -37.71 8.51
N LEU A 329 1.72 -37.61 9.33
CA LEU A 329 2.61 -38.73 9.62
C LEU A 329 2.87 -38.75 11.12
N SER A 330 2.09 -39.57 11.83
CA SER A 330 2.34 -39.92 13.23
C SER A 330 3.49 -40.92 13.31
N GLU A 331 4.36 -40.68 14.28
CA GLU A 331 5.49 -41.51 14.72
C GLU A 331 5.13 -42.99 14.92
N SER A 332 6.02 -43.90 14.51
CA SER A 332 6.46 -45.02 15.35
C SER A 332 7.58 -45.84 14.69
N ALA A 333 8.42 -46.43 15.56
CA ALA A 333 9.41 -47.49 15.32
C ALA A 333 10.82 -47.07 14.84
N ILE A 334 11.59 -46.55 15.80
CA ILE A 334 12.98 -47.00 15.98
C ILE A 334 12.93 -48.43 16.55
N ILE A 335 13.68 -49.38 15.97
CA ILE A 335 14.53 -50.40 16.66
C ILE A 335 15.30 -51.27 15.63
N ASN A 336 16.62 -51.09 15.69
CA ASN A 336 17.79 -51.97 15.51
C ASN A 336 17.91 -53.07 14.43
N LYS A 337 19.06 -52.96 13.74
CA LYS A 337 19.94 -54.03 13.25
C LYS A 337 20.16 -55.14 14.29
N LYS A 338 19.71 -56.37 14.01
CA LYS A 338 20.51 -57.55 13.65
C LYS A 338 19.61 -58.78 13.59
#